data_AF-A0A3D9GCC2-F1
#
_entry.id   AF-A0A3D9GCC2-F1
#
_cell.length_a   1.000
_cell.length_b   1.000
_cell.length_c   1.000
_cell.angle_alpha   90.00
_cell.angle_beta   90.00
_cell.angle_gamma   90.00
#
_symmetry.space_group_name_H-M   'P 1'
#
loop_
_entity.id
_entity.type
_entity.pdbx_description
1 polymer ?
#
loop_
_entity_poly.entity_id
_entity_poly.type
_entity_poly.pdbx_seq_one_letter_code
_entity_poly.pdbx_strand_id
1 'polypeptide(L)'
;MTSNNNWRLARFAFVYFNSQASIFLIPELVSTSSYQGIAGIVFGSLLGFIILFYMVYVGKLQPASSWVTFGNRIMGKGIHGAFVVMLLAWTVYYASYDIQSFVLFFGTNYLKGTPPWFIQLIISLVILYVVQLGARTLVYMSEGLFLLIFATTLLITYFYAENASVQMLPAFFHYFDLPTFSRNTMATFSVVSEWVVFLFLAPEFTFGKGTFAKLAVASVGNSLVLLSGWMFTLLNFSPHYAKQIQYPFLEIIRGKIDDGLLENSAPFMIGVWTASMLIHCSFLIYAGTKCMSYFTKGKGEGIIVPSLTLVSAGIAFYYAYHLSVYQKHYFSFITVLVWIFIELIPLYYGIVAMLRIRSKKWWSEQS
;
A
#
# COMPACT_ATOMS: atom_id res chain seq x y z
N MET A 1 -18.74 16.79 -13.63
CA MET A 1 -18.64 16.15 -12.29
C MET A 1 -17.64 14.99 -12.21
N THR A 2 -17.41 14.19 -13.26
CA THR A 2 -16.50 13.03 -13.24
C THR A 2 -15.00 13.36 -13.11
N SER A 3 -14.53 14.47 -13.66
CA SER A 3 -13.10 14.86 -13.60
C SER A 3 -12.60 15.11 -12.17
N ASN A 4 -13.39 15.81 -11.35
CA ASN A 4 -13.02 16.10 -9.97
C ASN A 4 -12.94 14.81 -9.13
N ASN A 5 -13.82 13.86 -9.42
CA ASN A 5 -13.84 12.55 -8.77
C ASN A 5 -12.57 11.73 -9.04
N ASN A 6 -12.07 11.76 -10.28
CA ASN A 6 -10.86 11.03 -10.67
C ASN A 6 -9.60 11.56 -9.96
N TRP A 7 -9.50 12.88 -9.76
CA TRP A 7 -8.38 13.48 -9.03
C TRP A 7 -8.45 13.22 -7.53
N ARG A 8 -9.64 13.04 -6.97
CA ARG A 8 -9.81 12.58 -5.58
C ARG A 8 -9.29 11.17 -5.40
N LEU A 9 -9.70 10.24 -6.28
CA LEU A 9 -9.19 8.88 -6.28
C LEU A 9 -7.66 8.82 -6.46
N ALA A 10 -7.09 9.69 -7.30
CA ALA A 10 -5.65 9.78 -7.47
C ALA A 10 -4.93 10.24 -6.19
N ARG A 11 -5.44 11.25 -5.49
CA ARG A 11 -4.87 11.70 -4.22
C ARG A 11 -4.99 10.64 -3.12
N PHE A 12 -6.13 9.96 -3.07
CA PHE A 12 -6.31 8.80 -2.19
C PHE A 12 -5.30 7.68 -2.49
N ALA A 13 -5.14 7.30 -3.77
CA ALA A 13 -4.13 6.34 -4.18
C ALA A 13 -2.72 6.78 -3.80
N PHE A 14 -2.41 8.07 -3.98
CA PHE A 14 -1.13 8.60 -3.59
C PHE A 14 -0.86 8.38 -2.10
N VAL A 15 -1.77 8.83 -1.23
CA VAL A 15 -1.69 8.67 0.23
C VAL A 15 -1.61 7.20 0.64
N TYR A 16 -2.46 6.36 0.05
CA TYR A 16 -2.55 4.93 0.37
C TYR A 16 -1.22 4.22 0.08
N PHE A 17 -0.71 4.27 -1.15
CA PHE A 17 0.54 3.60 -1.52
C PHE A 17 1.78 4.21 -0.86
N ASN A 18 1.76 5.52 -0.57
CA ASN A 18 2.89 6.19 0.08
C ASN A 18 3.17 5.66 1.50
N SER A 19 2.11 5.23 2.21
CA SER A 19 2.18 4.79 3.61
C SER A 19 3.15 3.63 3.85
N GLN A 20 3.12 2.60 2.99
CA GLN A 20 3.98 1.42 3.09
C GLN A 20 5.33 1.61 2.40
N ALA A 21 5.28 2.06 1.15
CA ALA A 21 6.46 2.09 0.28
C ALA A 21 7.58 2.96 0.85
N SER A 22 7.23 4.07 1.51
CA SER A 22 8.22 5.03 1.98
C SER A 22 9.03 4.53 3.17
N ILE A 23 8.45 3.79 4.12
CA ILE A 23 9.18 3.40 5.34
C ILE A 23 9.68 1.97 5.31
N PHE A 24 8.92 1.02 4.75
CA PHE A 24 9.23 -0.41 4.94
C PHE A 24 9.81 -1.10 3.71
N LEU A 25 9.51 -0.62 2.50
CA LEU A 25 10.07 -1.20 1.28
C LEU A 25 11.53 -0.80 1.08
N ILE A 26 11.91 0.44 1.43
CA ILE A 26 13.26 0.95 1.20
C ILE A 26 14.34 0.13 1.94
N PRO A 27 14.21 -0.20 3.24
CA PRO A 27 15.17 -1.05 3.93
C PRO A 27 15.36 -2.43 3.27
N GLU A 28 14.27 -3.07 2.82
CA GLU A 28 14.35 -4.38 2.13
C GLU A 28 15.06 -4.25 0.78
N LEU A 29 14.77 -3.19 0.01
CA LEU A 29 15.46 -2.94 -1.25
C LEU A 29 16.95 -2.65 -1.01
N VAL A 30 17.31 -1.88 0.01
CA VAL A 30 18.71 -1.59 0.34
C VAL A 30 19.46 -2.85 0.78
N SER A 31 18.84 -3.72 1.58
CA SER A 31 19.44 -4.97 2.07
C SER A 31 19.81 -5.92 0.91
N THR A 32 18.96 -5.98 -0.10
CA THR A 32 19.02 -6.94 -1.21
C THR A 32 19.72 -6.42 -2.46
N SER A 33 19.61 -5.11 -2.78
CA SER A 33 19.91 -4.59 -4.12
C SER A 33 21.24 -3.86 -4.27
N SER A 34 21.92 -3.49 -3.18
CA SER A 34 23.07 -2.57 -3.21
C SER A 34 22.79 -1.37 -4.14
N TYR A 35 23.50 -1.21 -5.26
CA TYR A 35 23.29 -0.10 -6.21
C TYR A 35 22.35 -0.44 -7.39
N GLN A 36 21.85 -1.67 -7.51
CA GLN A 36 21.04 -2.10 -8.68
C GLN A 36 19.52 -1.88 -8.52
N GLY A 37 19.08 -1.33 -7.38
CA GLY A 37 17.65 -1.20 -7.05
C GLY A 37 16.84 -0.35 -8.04
N ILE A 38 17.46 0.60 -8.75
CA ILE A 38 16.76 1.46 -9.74
C ILE A 38 15.97 0.64 -10.76
N ALA A 39 16.63 -0.34 -11.38
CA ALA A 39 15.99 -1.17 -12.40
C ALA A 39 14.83 -1.97 -11.79
N GLY A 40 15.01 -2.54 -10.60
CA GLY A 40 13.94 -3.26 -9.91
C GLY A 40 12.72 -2.37 -9.59
N ILE A 41 12.97 -1.16 -9.09
CA ILE A 41 11.91 -0.21 -8.74
C ILE A 41 11.12 0.20 -9.99
N VAL A 42 11.82 0.56 -11.06
CA VAL A 42 11.20 1.01 -12.32
C VAL A 42 10.37 -0.11 -12.94
N PHE A 43 10.93 -1.31 -13.10
CA PHE A 43 10.21 -2.42 -13.72
C PHE A 43 9.06 -2.93 -12.85
N GLY A 44 9.21 -2.98 -11.52
CA GLY A 44 8.12 -3.36 -10.61
C GLY A 44 6.96 -2.36 -10.68
N SER A 45 7.26 -1.07 -10.76
CA SER A 45 6.27 -0.02 -10.94
C SER A 45 5.57 -0.08 -12.30
N LEU A 46 6.31 -0.43 -13.37
CA LEU A 46 5.74 -0.63 -14.70
C LEU A 46 4.75 -1.80 -14.74
N LEU A 47 5.06 -2.92 -14.06
CA LEU A 47 4.14 -4.04 -13.90
C LEU A 47 2.86 -3.62 -13.17
N GLY A 48 2.96 -2.71 -12.20
CA GLY A 48 1.80 -2.12 -11.51
C GLY A 48 0.81 -1.43 -12.46
N PHE A 49 1.27 -0.84 -13.57
CA PHE A 49 0.36 -0.26 -14.58
C PHE A 49 -0.51 -1.30 -15.28
N ILE A 50 -0.01 -2.52 -15.45
CA ILE A 50 -0.79 -3.62 -16.04
C ILE A 50 -1.98 -3.93 -15.12
N ILE A 51 -1.73 -4.03 -13.81
CA ILE A 51 -2.77 -4.29 -12.82
C ILE A 51 -3.74 -3.12 -12.72
N LEU A 52 -3.23 -1.88 -12.70
CA LEU A 52 -4.04 -0.67 -12.71
C LEU A 52 -4.97 -0.63 -13.93
N PHE A 53 -4.47 -0.97 -15.12
CA PHE A 53 -5.28 -1.02 -16.34
C PHE A 53 -6.45 -1.99 -16.18
N TYR A 54 -6.18 -3.22 -15.75
CA TYR A 54 -7.21 -4.23 -15.57
C TYR A 54 -8.18 -3.90 -14.43
N MET A 55 -7.70 -3.29 -13.35
CA MET A 55 -8.54 -2.80 -12.27
C MET A 55 -9.54 -1.75 -12.76
N VAL A 56 -9.07 -0.74 -13.50
CA VAL A 56 -9.94 0.30 -14.06
C VAL A 56 -10.90 -0.30 -15.10
N TYR A 57 -10.43 -1.26 -15.91
CA TYR A 57 -11.27 -1.97 -16.87
C TYR A 57 -12.40 -2.74 -16.18
N VAL A 58 -12.08 -3.55 -15.17
CA VAL A 58 -13.06 -4.35 -14.42
C VAL A 58 -14.05 -3.45 -13.67
N GLY A 59 -13.58 -2.39 -13.00
CA GLY A 59 -14.45 -1.46 -12.29
C GLY A 59 -15.40 -0.65 -13.20
N LYS A 60 -15.12 -0.58 -14.51
CA LYS A 60 -16.01 0.04 -15.51
C LYS A 60 -17.13 -0.88 -16.00
N LEU A 61 -17.02 -2.20 -15.81
CA LEU A 61 -17.99 -3.16 -16.34
C LEU A 61 -19.37 -2.98 -15.71
N GLN A 62 -19.43 -2.67 -14.41
CA GLN A 62 -20.66 -2.44 -13.65
C GLN A 62 -20.47 -1.32 -12.63
N PRO A 63 -20.51 -0.03 -13.04
CA PRO A 63 -20.21 1.10 -12.17
C PRO A 63 -21.16 1.26 -10.97
N ALA A 64 -22.36 0.69 -11.04
CA ALA A 64 -23.39 0.81 -10.01
C ALA A 64 -23.37 -0.33 -8.97
N SER A 65 -22.53 -1.36 -9.16
CA SER A 65 -22.51 -2.54 -8.29
C SER A 65 -21.11 -2.79 -7.74
N SER A 66 -21.01 -3.33 -6.52
CA SER A 66 -19.72 -3.70 -5.95
C SER A 66 -19.13 -4.90 -6.70
N TRP A 67 -17.80 -4.92 -6.88
CA TRP A 67 -17.09 -6.05 -7.48
C TRP A 67 -17.40 -7.39 -6.80
N VAL A 68 -17.61 -7.37 -5.49
CA VAL A 68 -18.03 -8.52 -4.68
C VAL A 68 -19.40 -9.07 -5.12
N THR A 69 -20.28 -8.23 -5.67
CA THR A 69 -21.61 -8.67 -6.10
C THR A 69 -21.60 -9.15 -7.55
N PHE A 70 -20.99 -8.38 -8.46
CA PHE A 70 -21.02 -8.70 -9.89
C PHE A 70 -19.88 -9.63 -10.33
N GLY A 71 -18.82 -9.79 -9.54
CA GLY A 71 -17.66 -10.60 -9.90
C GLY A 71 -18.01 -12.09 -10.11
N ASN A 72 -19.02 -12.60 -9.40
CA ASN A 72 -19.55 -13.95 -9.60
C ASN A 72 -20.10 -14.18 -11.03
N ARG A 73 -20.52 -13.11 -11.72
CA ARG A 73 -21.02 -13.19 -13.10
C ARG A 73 -19.87 -13.39 -14.08
N ILE A 74 -18.69 -12.86 -13.76
CA ILE A 74 -17.48 -12.98 -14.59
C ILE A 74 -16.81 -14.34 -14.37
N MET A 75 -16.53 -14.70 -13.12
CA MET A 75 -15.72 -15.90 -12.79
C MET A 75 -16.54 -17.15 -12.45
N GLY A 76 -17.86 -17.02 -12.28
CA GLY A 76 -18.70 -18.06 -11.67
C GLY A 76 -18.62 -18.03 -10.14
N LYS A 77 -19.64 -18.61 -9.48
CA LYS A 77 -19.80 -18.52 -8.01
C LYS A 77 -18.62 -19.16 -7.24
N GLY A 78 -18.12 -20.30 -7.68
CA GLY A 78 -17.05 -21.03 -6.99
C GLY A 78 -15.73 -20.26 -6.97
N ILE A 79 -15.19 -19.95 -8.15
CA ILE A 79 -13.90 -19.24 -8.29
C ILE A 79 -13.98 -17.84 -7.69
N HIS A 80 -15.10 -17.12 -7.89
CA HIS A 80 -15.29 -15.81 -7.26
C HIS A 80 -15.29 -15.93 -5.72
N GLY A 81 -16.02 -16.90 -5.16
CA GLY A 81 -16.03 -17.14 -3.71
C GLY A 81 -14.64 -17.42 -3.16
N ALA A 82 -13.83 -18.24 -3.85
CA ALA A 82 -12.44 -18.51 -3.46
C ALA A 82 -11.59 -17.23 -3.44
N PHE A 83 -11.70 -16.38 -4.47
CA PHE A 83 -11.00 -15.09 -4.48
C PHE A 83 -11.47 -14.13 -3.40
N VAL A 84 -12.77 -14.12 -3.07
CA VAL A 84 -13.29 -13.30 -1.97
C VAL A 84 -12.74 -13.77 -0.62
N VAL A 85 -12.65 -15.08 -0.36
CA VAL A 85 -12.02 -15.63 0.86
C VAL A 85 -10.55 -15.25 0.92
N MET A 86 -9.83 -15.39 -0.21
CA MET A 86 -8.41 -15.07 -0.27
C MET A 86 -8.15 -13.59 0.00
N LEU A 87 -8.95 -12.68 -0.59
CA LEU A 87 -8.87 -11.24 -0.30
C LEU A 87 -9.27 -10.91 1.14
N LEU A 88 -10.27 -11.59 1.71
CA LEU A 88 -10.63 -11.41 3.11
C LEU A 88 -9.45 -11.75 4.04
N ALA A 89 -8.82 -12.92 3.83
CA ALA A 89 -7.66 -13.32 4.60
C ALA A 89 -6.50 -12.33 4.41
N TRP A 90 -6.25 -11.91 3.17
CA TRP A 90 -5.18 -10.96 2.84
C TRP A 90 -5.38 -9.59 3.48
N THR A 91 -6.57 -9.01 3.39
CA THR A 91 -6.85 -7.68 3.97
C THR A 91 -6.66 -7.66 5.49
N VAL A 92 -7.14 -8.68 6.19
CA VAL A 92 -6.96 -8.84 7.65
C VAL A 92 -5.49 -9.03 7.99
N TYR A 93 -4.81 -9.91 7.26
CA TYR A 93 -3.42 -10.23 7.53
C TYR A 93 -2.48 -9.06 7.20
N TYR A 94 -2.74 -8.33 6.13
CA TYR A 94 -1.98 -7.12 5.79
C TYR A 94 -2.22 -6.02 6.82
N ALA A 95 -3.47 -5.75 7.20
CA ALA A 95 -3.75 -4.81 8.29
C ALA A 95 -3.03 -5.20 9.61
N SER A 96 -2.83 -6.50 9.88
CA SER A 96 -2.06 -6.94 11.04
C SER A 96 -0.57 -6.64 10.94
N TYR A 97 0.04 -6.77 9.75
CA TYR A 97 1.42 -6.35 9.51
C TYR A 97 1.59 -4.85 9.65
N ASP A 98 0.58 -4.08 9.24
CA ASP A 98 0.60 -2.64 9.37
C ASP A 98 0.58 -2.19 10.83
N ILE A 99 -0.35 -2.76 11.60
CA ILE A 99 -0.44 -2.49 13.05
C ILE A 99 0.87 -2.88 13.73
N GLN A 100 1.43 -4.05 13.42
CA GLN A 100 2.68 -4.49 14.03
C GLN A 100 3.88 -3.62 13.60
N SER A 101 3.96 -3.24 12.33
CA SER A 101 4.99 -2.33 11.80
C SER A 101 4.94 -0.98 12.50
N PHE A 102 3.73 -0.45 12.70
CA PHE A 102 3.51 0.79 13.43
C PHE A 102 3.98 0.67 14.89
N VAL A 103 3.60 -0.41 15.57
CA VAL A 103 3.97 -0.66 16.97
C VAL A 103 5.48 -0.78 17.13
N LEU A 104 6.15 -1.50 16.21
CA LEU A 104 7.59 -1.62 16.20
C LEU A 104 8.25 -0.24 15.99
N PHE A 105 7.77 0.54 15.02
CA PHE A 105 8.30 1.87 14.74
C PHE A 105 8.14 2.82 15.94
N PHE A 106 6.92 2.95 16.47
CA PHE A 106 6.64 3.86 17.58
C PHE A 106 7.26 3.39 18.90
N GLY A 107 7.17 2.10 19.22
CA GLY A 107 7.71 1.55 20.46
C GLY A 107 9.22 1.66 20.55
N THR A 108 9.93 1.56 19.42
CA THR A 108 11.40 1.71 19.39
C THR A 108 11.86 3.17 19.37
N ASN A 109 11.13 4.05 18.67
CA ASN A 109 11.61 5.41 18.41
C ASN A 109 11.02 6.50 19.31
N TYR A 110 9.78 6.36 19.78
CA TYR A 110 9.02 7.44 20.44
C TYR A 110 8.46 7.05 21.80
N LEU A 111 7.91 5.85 21.91
CA LEU A 111 7.19 5.36 23.08
C LEU A 111 7.99 4.27 23.80
N LYS A 112 9.29 4.55 24.03
CA LYS A 112 10.19 3.62 24.70
C LYS A 112 9.64 3.30 26.10
N GLY A 113 9.52 2.01 26.39
CA GLY A 113 8.97 1.52 27.67
C GLY A 113 7.46 1.33 27.70
N THR A 114 6.72 1.79 26.68
CA THR A 114 5.28 1.52 26.57
C THR A 114 5.06 0.07 26.09
N PRO A 115 4.21 -0.72 26.77
CA PRO A 115 3.90 -2.08 26.35
C PRO A 115 3.30 -2.13 24.92
N PRO A 116 3.75 -3.05 24.04
CA PRO A 116 3.25 -3.14 22.65
C PRO A 116 1.73 -3.27 22.53
N TRP A 117 1.11 -4.04 23.43
CA TRP A 117 -0.33 -4.27 23.44
C TRP A 117 -1.15 -2.98 23.63
N PHE A 118 -0.61 -2.02 24.40
CA PHE A 118 -1.30 -0.77 24.67
C PHE A 118 -1.33 0.12 23.42
N ILE A 119 -0.20 0.18 22.71
CA ILE A 119 -0.10 0.87 21.41
C ILE A 119 -1.07 0.23 20.39
N GLN A 120 -1.08 -1.11 20.31
CA GLN A 120 -1.99 -1.86 19.44
C GLN A 120 -3.46 -1.57 19.73
N LEU A 121 -3.85 -1.53 21.01
CA LEU A 121 -5.22 -1.24 21.42
C LEU A 121 -5.66 0.15 20.93
N ILE A 122 -4.86 1.19 21.18
CA ILE A 122 -5.17 2.56 20.76
C ILE A 122 -5.33 2.65 19.24
N ILE A 123 -4.39 2.11 18.49
CA ILE A 123 -4.44 2.13 17.02
C ILE A 123 -5.66 1.37 16.50
N SER A 124 -5.96 0.21 17.10
CA SER A 124 -7.11 -0.60 16.70
C SER A 124 -8.43 0.12 16.94
N LEU A 125 -8.56 0.88 18.04
CA LEU A 125 -9.72 1.72 18.30
C LEU A 125 -9.86 2.85 17.27
N VAL A 126 -8.75 3.47 16.86
CA VAL A 126 -8.74 4.49 15.81
C VAL A 126 -9.15 3.89 14.47
N ILE A 127 -8.57 2.74 14.07
CA ILE A 127 -8.95 2.02 12.85
C ILE A 127 -10.44 1.68 12.88
N LEU A 128 -10.93 1.12 13.99
CA LEU A 128 -12.34 0.78 14.17
C LEU A 128 -13.24 2.00 13.95
N TYR A 129 -12.92 3.13 14.57
CA TYR A 129 -13.67 4.37 14.41
C TYR A 129 -13.66 4.86 12.96
N VAL A 130 -12.48 4.94 12.34
CA VAL A 130 -12.32 5.48 10.97
C VAL A 130 -13.03 4.61 9.94
N VAL A 131 -12.98 3.28 10.05
CA VAL A 131 -13.68 2.37 9.14
C VAL A 131 -15.20 2.58 9.17
N GLN A 132 -15.76 2.83 10.36
CA GLN A 132 -17.19 3.06 10.53
C GLN A 132 -17.67 4.34 9.83
N LEU A 133 -16.78 5.31 9.55
CA LEU A 133 -17.11 6.52 8.80
C LEU A 133 -17.30 6.26 7.28
N GLY A 134 -16.92 5.08 6.78
CA GLY A 134 -17.11 4.65 5.40
C GLY A 134 -16.05 5.14 4.41
N ALA A 135 -16.08 4.59 3.19
CA ALA A 135 -15.02 4.81 2.20
C ALA A 135 -14.99 6.22 1.62
N ARG A 136 -16.14 6.89 1.43
CA ARG A 136 -16.18 8.32 1.11
C ARG A 136 -15.33 9.13 2.09
N THR A 137 -15.54 8.94 3.39
CA THR A 137 -14.82 9.70 4.42
C THR A 137 -13.32 9.43 4.36
N LEU A 138 -12.90 8.18 4.17
CA LEU A 138 -11.49 7.82 3.94
C LEU A 138 -10.87 8.58 2.75
N VAL A 139 -11.57 8.61 1.61
CA VAL A 139 -11.12 9.33 0.42
C VAL A 139 -11.07 10.84 0.67
N TYR A 140 -12.06 11.41 1.36
CA TYR A 140 -12.06 12.84 1.70
C TYR A 140 -10.94 13.23 2.67
N MET A 141 -10.68 12.42 3.71
CA MET A 141 -9.56 12.64 4.64
C MET A 141 -8.22 12.63 3.91
N SER A 142 -8.07 11.76 2.91
CA SER A 142 -6.86 11.70 2.10
C SER A 142 -6.62 12.94 1.23
N GLU A 143 -7.64 13.75 0.90
CA GLU A 143 -7.44 14.98 0.14
C GLU A 143 -6.59 16.00 0.91
N GLY A 144 -6.87 16.15 2.22
CA GLY A 144 -6.08 17.03 3.10
C GLY A 144 -4.70 16.47 3.37
N LEU A 145 -4.62 15.17 3.67
CA LEU A 145 -3.34 14.50 3.93
C LEU A 145 -2.43 14.48 2.70
N PHE A 146 -2.97 14.40 1.49
CA PHE A 146 -2.19 14.42 0.26
C PHE A 146 -1.30 15.67 0.19
N LEU A 147 -1.82 16.86 0.51
CA LEU A 147 -1.04 18.09 0.46
C LEU A 147 0.10 18.07 1.49
N LEU A 148 -0.19 17.56 2.69
CA LEU A 148 0.81 17.43 3.76
C LEU A 148 1.89 16.40 3.40
N ILE A 149 1.51 15.23 2.89
CA ILE A 149 2.45 14.19 2.44
C ILE A 149 3.31 14.71 1.28
N PHE A 150 2.69 15.37 0.31
CA PHE A 150 3.42 15.94 -0.83
C PHE A 150 4.45 16.99 -0.36
N ALA A 151 4.04 17.93 0.49
CA ALA A 151 4.94 18.96 1.03
C ALA A 151 6.06 18.37 1.88
N THR A 152 5.74 17.43 2.78
CA THR A 152 6.75 16.75 3.62
C THR A 152 7.71 15.92 2.77
N THR A 153 7.24 15.26 1.72
CA THR A 153 8.10 14.50 0.80
C THR A 153 9.08 15.39 0.03
N LEU A 154 8.63 16.55 -0.43
CA LEU A 154 9.53 17.53 -1.06
C LEU A 154 10.58 18.02 -0.07
N LEU A 155 10.19 18.31 1.17
CA LEU A 155 11.09 18.75 2.23
C LEU A 155 12.13 17.67 2.57
N ILE A 156 11.71 16.41 2.71
CA ILE A 156 12.60 15.25 2.90
C ILE A 156 13.63 15.17 1.77
N THR A 157 13.13 15.24 0.54
CA THR A 157 13.97 15.12 -0.66
C THR A 157 15.02 16.23 -0.71
N TYR A 158 14.64 17.44 -0.30
CA TYR A 158 15.58 18.56 -0.18
C TYR A 158 16.69 18.28 0.84
N PHE A 159 16.34 17.86 2.07
CA PHE A 159 17.35 17.52 3.09
C PHE A 159 18.27 16.38 2.66
N TYR A 160 17.75 15.45 1.86
CA TYR A 160 18.53 14.33 1.37
C TYR A 160 19.52 14.71 0.28
N ALA A 161 19.16 15.69 -0.55
CA ALA A 161 20.03 16.16 -1.61
C ALA A 161 21.24 16.94 -1.08
N GLU A 162 21.10 17.62 0.06
CA GLU A 162 22.17 18.44 0.65
C GLU A 162 23.40 17.62 1.05
N ASN A 163 23.20 16.43 1.62
CA ASN A 163 24.26 15.57 2.15
C ASN A 163 24.64 14.40 1.21
N ALA A 164 24.01 14.32 0.02
CA ALA A 164 24.22 13.22 -0.90
C ALA A 164 25.62 13.25 -1.54
N SER A 165 26.38 12.17 -1.42
CA SER A 165 27.65 12.03 -2.14
C SER A 165 27.41 11.68 -3.60
N VAL A 166 27.30 12.73 -4.42
CA VAL A 166 27.06 12.65 -5.89
C VAL A 166 28.11 11.80 -6.61
N GLN A 167 29.30 11.65 -6.04
CA GLN A 167 30.38 10.81 -6.57
C GLN A 167 30.00 9.33 -6.66
N MET A 168 28.99 8.87 -5.90
CA MET A 168 28.48 7.50 -5.97
C MET A 168 27.50 7.26 -7.12
N LEU A 169 27.02 8.30 -7.82
CA LEU A 169 26.03 8.15 -8.89
C LEU A 169 26.43 7.15 -10.01
N PRO A 170 27.69 7.10 -10.49
CA PRO A 170 28.07 6.14 -11.51
C PRO A 170 27.87 4.67 -11.10
N ALA A 171 27.90 4.36 -9.80
CA ALA A 171 27.76 2.99 -9.29
C ALA A 171 26.36 2.40 -9.54
N PHE A 172 25.33 3.24 -9.73
CA PHE A 172 23.96 2.79 -10.01
C PHE A 172 23.79 2.10 -11.37
N PHE A 173 24.70 2.35 -12.31
CA PHE A 173 24.59 1.87 -13.69
C PHE A 173 25.67 0.86 -14.06
N HIS A 174 26.64 0.60 -13.17
CA HIS A 174 27.81 -0.20 -13.50
C HIS A 174 27.62 -1.70 -13.27
N TYR A 175 26.70 -2.09 -12.39
CA TYR A 175 26.49 -3.50 -11.98
C TYR A 175 25.08 -3.98 -12.34
N PHE A 176 24.99 -5.12 -13.02
CA PHE A 176 23.72 -5.79 -13.30
C PHE A 176 23.80 -7.28 -13.00
N ASP A 177 23.03 -7.71 -12.01
CA ASP A 177 22.79 -9.10 -11.62
C ASP A 177 21.30 -9.46 -11.81
N LEU A 178 21.02 -10.49 -12.60
CA LEU A 178 19.65 -10.85 -12.98
C LEU A 178 18.80 -11.38 -11.79
N PRO A 179 19.31 -12.27 -10.92
CA PRO A 179 18.60 -12.69 -9.71
C PRO A 179 18.21 -11.50 -8.82
N THR A 180 19.16 -10.59 -8.54
CA THR A 180 18.89 -9.38 -7.74
C THR A 180 17.84 -8.48 -8.40
N PHE A 181 17.96 -8.24 -9.71
CA PHE A 181 16.97 -7.50 -10.48
C PHE A 181 15.56 -8.08 -10.37
N SER A 182 15.42 -9.40 -10.58
CA SER A 182 14.12 -10.07 -10.54
C SER A 182 13.48 -10.03 -9.15
N ARG A 183 14.27 -10.27 -8.09
CA ARG A 183 13.80 -10.17 -6.70
C ARG A 183 13.31 -8.77 -6.36
N ASN A 184 14.07 -7.73 -6.72
CA ASN A 184 13.69 -6.34 -6.45
C ASN A 184 12.46 -5.89 -7.27
N THR A 185 12.35 -6.37 -8.50
CA THR A 185 11.19 -6.13 -9.37
C THR A 185 9.93 -6.71 -8.72
N MET A 186 9.99 -7.96 -8.25
CA MET A 186 8.86 -8.61 -7.58
C MET A 186 8.52 -7.96 -6.24
N ALA A 187 9.52 -7.64 -5.41
CA ALA A 187 9.31 -6.96 -4.12
C ALA A 187 8.72 -5.56 -4.30
N THR A 188 9.16 -4.81 -5.31
CA THR A 188 8.55 -3.51 -5.62
C THR A 188 7.12 -3.71 -6.12
N PHE A 189 6.93 -4.62 -7.08
CA PHE A 189 5.62 -4.92 -7.66
C PHE A 189 4.59 -5.25 -6.59
N SER A 190 4.94 -6.06 -5.58
CA SER A 190 4.05 -6.50 -4.49
C SER A 190 3.57 -5.42 -3.52
N VAL A 191 4.16 -4.23 -3.57
CA VAL A 191 3.81 -3.10 -2.69
C VAL A 191 3.17 -1.96 -3.47
N VAL A 192 3.58 -1.76 -4.73
CA VAL A 192 3.07 -0.67 -5.57
C VAL A 192 1.85 -1.07 -6.41
N SER A 193 1.33 -2.30 -6.26
CA SER A 193 0.32 -2.88 -7.15
C SER A 193 -0.96 -3.37 -6.46
N GLU A 194 -1.22 -2.90 -5.24
CA GLU A 194 -2.41 -3.18 -4.44
C GLU A 194 -3.72 -2.59 -5.00
N TRP A 195 -3.81 -2.40 -6.31
CA TRP A 195 -4.96 -1.82 -6.98
C TRP A 195 -6.24 -2.64 -6.78
N VAL A 196 -6.15 -3.93 -6.44
CA VAL A 196 -7.34 -4.80 -6.24
C VAL A 196 -8.33 -4.22 -5.22
N VAL A 197 -7.86 -3.55 -4.16
CA VAL A 197 -8.75 -2.94 -3.16
C VAL A 197 -9.51 -1.72 -3.67
N PHE A 198 -9.06 -1.11 -4.78
CA PHE A 198 -9.78 0.01 -5.40
C PHE A 198 -11.07 -0.43 -6.08
N LEU A 199 -11.23 -1.73 -6.41
CA LEU A 199 -12.49 -2.24 -6.95
C LEU A 199 -13.68 -2.07 -5.98
N PHE A 200 -13.40 -1.93 -4.68
CA PHE A 200 -14.41 -1.69 -3.66
C PHE A 200 -14.88 -0.23 -3.62
N LEU A 201 -14.14 0.71 -4.23
CA LEU A 201 -14.54 2.11 -4.36
C LEU A 201 -15.49 2.36 -5.53
N ALA A 202 -15.59 1.44 -6.49
CA ALA A 202 -16.38 1.64 -7.71
C ALA A 202 -17.84 2.09 -7.47
N PRO A 203 -18.58 1.56 -6.47
CA PRO A 203 -19.95 2.00 -6.19
C PRO A 203 -20.05 3.45 -5.69
N GLU A 204 -19.02 3.91 -4.97
CA GLU A 204 -18.99 5.24 -4.36
C GLU A 204 -18.33 6.27 -5.30
N PHE A 205 -17.42 5.81 -6.16
CA PHE A 205 -16.60 6.60 -7.07
C PHE A 205 -16.62 5.97 -8.47
N THR A 206 -17.45 6.51 -9.36
CA THR A 206 -17.59 5.96 -10.72
C THR A 206 -16.29 6.04 -11.52
N PHE A 207 -15.84 4.89 -12.05
CA PHE A 207 -14.67 4.83 -12.91
C PHE A 207 -15.06 5.26 -14.32
N GLY A 208 -14.57 6.42 -14.75
CA GLY A 208 -14.94 7.06 -16.01
C GLY A 208 -13.80 7.19 -17.01
N LYS A 209 -14.02 8.02 -18.02
CA LYS A 209 -12.97 8.44 -18.95
C LYS A 209 -11.91 9.21 -18.16
N GLY A 210 -10.64 8.83 -18.33
CA GLY A 210 -9.50 9.47 -17.65
C GLY A 210 -9.15 8.96 -16.26
N THR A 211 -9.93 8.04 -15.64
CA THR A 211 -9.59 7.47 -14.31
C THR A 211 -8.22 6.81 -14.32
N PHE A 212 -7.91 6.00 -15.35
CA PHE A 212 -6.60 5.39 -15.52
C PHE A 212 -5.47 6.43 -15.51
N ALA A 213 -5.59 7.50 -16.32
CA ALA A 213 -4.54 8.51 -16.41
C ALA A 213 -4.29 9.22 -15.06
N LYS A 214 -5.34 9.50 -14.28
CA LYS A 214 -5.18 10.16 -12.98
C LYS A 214 -4.58 9.24 -11.92
N LEU A 215 -5.02 7.97 -11.86
CA LEU A 215 -4.41 6.97 -10.98
C LEU A 215 -2.97 6.67 -11.39
N ALA A 216 -2.67 6.66 -12.69
CA ALA A 216 -1.31 6.48 -13.19
C ALA A 216 -0.38 7.62 -12.75
N VAL A 217 -0.86 8.87 -12.74
CA VAL A 217 -0.10 10.00 -12.18
C VAL A 217 0.25 9.77 -10.70
N ALA A 218 -0.70 9.28 -9.90
CA ALA A 218 -0.44 8.96 -8.50
C ALA A 218 0.58 7.81 -8.34
N SER A 219 0.49 6.78 -9.18
CA SER A 219 1.44 5.66 -9.23
C SER A 219 2.84 6.11 -9.62
N VAL A 220 2.98 6.95 -10.66
CA VAL A 220 4.26 7.55 -11.06
C VAL A 220 4.81 8.40 -9.91
N GLY A 221 3.98 9.22 -9.28
CA GLY A 221 4.36 10.01 -8.12
C GLY A 221 4.95 9.15 -7.02
N ASN A 222 4.26 8.09 -6.58
CA ASN A 222 4.78 7.18 -5.57
C ASN A 222 6.05 6.44 -5.99
N SER A 223 6.16 6.07 -7.26
CA SER A 223 7.37 5.43 -7.80
C SER A 223 8.57 6.38 -7.72
N LEU A 224 8.36 7.68 -7.99
CA LEU A 224 9.40 8.69 -7.84
C LEU A 224 9.79 8.93 -6.39
N VAL A 225 8.83 8.93 -5.46
CA VAL A 225 9.12 9.02 -4.01
C VAL A 225 9.90 7.82 -3.50
N LEU A 226 9.52 6.61 -3.92
CA LEU A 226 10.23 5.39 -3.58
C LEU A 226 11.65 5.40 -4.15
N LEU A 227 11.80 5.78 -5.43
CA LEU A 227 13.09 5.86 -6.10
C LEU A 227 14.00 6.91 -5.45
N SER A 228 13.48 8.10 -5.15
CA SER A 228 14.25 9.15 -4.48
C SER A 228 14.66 8.70 -3.09
N GLY A 229 13.74 8.16 -2.30
CA GLY A 229 14.00 7.66 -0.95
C GLY A 229 15.08 6.57 -0.92
N TRP A 230 14.98 5.58 -1.81
CA TRP A 230 15.98 4.52 -1.93
C TRP A 230 17.34 5.06 -2.39
N MET A 231 17.36 5.89 -3.44
CA MET A 231 18.61 6.45 -3.99
C MET A 231 19.32 7.32 -2.95
N PHE A 232 18.60 8.22 -2.30
CA PHE A 232 19.18 9.11 -1.29
C PHE A 232 19.64 8.37 -0.04
N THR A 233 18.96 7.29 0.35
CA THR A 233 19.44 6.42 1.43
C THR A 233 20.85 5.90 1.12
N LEU A 234 21.09 5.45 -0.11
CA LEU A 234 22.42 4.97 -0.52
C LEU A 234 23.42 6.09 -0.68
N LEU A 235 23.01 7.24 -1.22
CA LEU A 235 23.91 8.40 -1.40
C LEU A 235 24.36 9.03 -0.07
N ASN A 236 23.56 8.89 1.00
CA ASN A 236 23.89 9.42 2.32
C ASN A 236 24.65 8.41 3.18
N PHE A 237 24.28 7.13 3.14
CA PHE A 237 24.84 6.13 4.06
C PHE A 237 25.79 5.13 3.40
N SER A 238 25.89 5.08 2.07
CA SER A 238 26.52 3.99 1.30
C SER A 238 25.84 2.62 1.52
N PRO A 239 26.00 1.64 0.60
CA PRO A 239 25.38 0.32 0.75
C PRO A 239 25.86 -0.49 1.95
N HIS A 240 27.02 -0.17 2.55
CA HIS A 240 27.52 -0.93 3.69
C HIS A 240 26.75 -0.57 4.97
N TYR A 241 26.62 0.72 5.27
CA TYR A 241 25.89 1.19 6.45
C TYR A 241 24.38 1.21 6.23
N ALA A 242 23.90 1.51 5.02
CA ALA A 242 22.46 1.60 4.75
C ALA A 242 21.71 0.30 5.06
N LYS A 243 22.36 -0.87 4.93
CA LYS A 243 21.76 -2.18 5.24
C LYS A 243 21.55 -2.42 6.75
N GLN A 244 22.25 -1.67 7.59
CA GLN A 244 22.16 -1.77 9.04
C GLN A 244 21.11 -0.80 9.61
N ILE A 245 20.60 0.11 8.78
CA ILE A 245 19.65 1.13 9.19
C ILE A 245 18.22 0.66 8.92
N GLN A 246 17.46 0.45 9.99
CA GLN A 246 16.07 0.02 9.90
C GLN A 246 15.13 1.13 9.40
N TYR A 247 15.39 2.39 9.78
CA TYR A 247 14.57 3.54 9.41
C TYR A 247 15.43 4.67 8.82
N PRO A 248 15.90 4.54 7.57
CA PRO A 248 16.81 5.50 6.95
C PRO A 248 16.29 6.93 7.00
N PHE A 249 14.97 7.09 6.85
CA PHE A 249 14.38 8.40 6.82
C PHE A 249 14.55 9.16 8.12
N LEU A 250 14.36 8.44 9.22
CA LEU A 250 14.42 8.99 10.56
C LEU A 250 15.86 9.33 10.95
N GLU A 251 16.83 8.49 10.57
CA GLU A 251 18.24 8.72 10.87
C GLU A 251 18.78 9.98 10.20
N ILE A 252 18.41 10.25 8.95
CA ILE A 252 18.85 11.49 8.27
C ILE A 252 18.22 12.72 8.93
N ILE A 253 16.94 12.66 9.29
CA ILE A 253 16.28 13.78 9.98
C ILE A 253 16.94 14.02 11.34
N ARG A 254 17.20 12.95 12.12
CA ARG A 254 17.89 13.03 13.42
C ARG A 254 19.28 13.66 13.31
N GLY A 255 20.04 13.30 12.28
CA GLY A 255 21.37 13.88 12.03
C GLY A 255 21.38 15.37 11.70
N LYS A 256 20.21 15.98 11.41
CA LYS A 256 20.04 17.41 11.14
C LYS A 256 19.34 18.16 12.28
N ILE A 257 18.96 17.50 13.38
CA ILE A 257 18.29 18.14 14.52
C ILE A 257 19.23 19.13 15.22
N ASP A 258 20.54 18.89 15.21
CA ASP A 258 21.55 19.77 15.83
C ASP A 258 21.62 21.18 15.20
N ASP A 259 21.05 21.38 13.99
CA ASP A 259 20.96 22.68 13.31
C ASP A 259 19.74 23.54 13.75
N GLY A 260 18.98 23.11 14.78
CA GLY A 260 17.91 23.89 15.45
C GLY A 260 16.62 24.09 14.65
N LEU A 261 16.64 24.03 13.32
CA LEU A 261 15.48 24.25 12.45
C LEU A 261 14.57 23.01 12.35
N LEU A 262 15.04 21.83 12.78
CA LEU A 262 14.40 20.53 12.55
C LEU A 262 13.99 19.76 13.80
N GLU A 263 14.23 20.30 14.99
CA GLU A 263 13.87 19.64 16.25
C GLU A 263 12.36 19.32 16.33
N ASN A 264 11.51 20.14 15.71
CA ASN A 264 10.05 19.96 15.65
C ASN A 264 9.53 19.35 14.33
N SER A 265 10.37 19.15 13.32
CA SER A 265 9.92 18.66 12.01
C SER A 265 9.72 17.14 12.00
N ALA A 266 10.57 16.38 12.69
CA ALA A 266 10.50 14.92 12.73
C ALA A 266 9.15 14.43 13.30
N PRO A 267 8.65 14.94 14.46
CA PRO A 267 7.34 14.56 14.98
C PRO A 267 6.19 14.91 14.02
N PHE A 268 6.27 16.06 13.34
CA PHE A 268 5.25 16.47 12.37
C PHE A 268 5.19 15.50 11.17
N MET A 269 6.33 15.19 10.58
CA MET A 269 6.42 14.29 9.41
C MET A 269 5.94 12.88 9.75
N ILE A 270 6.22 12.44 10.97
CA ILE A 270 5.77 11.14 11.47
C ILE A 270 4.29 11.14 11.79
N GLY A 271 3.73 12.26 12.29
CA GLY A 271 2.29 12.44 12.42
C GLY A 271 1.58 12.33 11.07
N VAL A 272 2.15 12.94 10.02
CA VAL A 272 1.62 12.84 8.64
C VAL A 272 1.68 11.41 8.11
N TRP A 273 2.81 10.71 8.28
CA TRP A 273 2.94 9.31 7.90
C TRP A 273 2.01 8.39 8.71
N THR A 274 1.86 8.64 10.01
CA THR A 274 0.93 7.91 10.89
C THR A 274 -0.49 8.00 10.38
N ALA A 275 -0.93 9.19 9.97
CA ALA A 275 -2.26 9.38 9.42
C ALA A 275 -2.45 8.61 8.09
N SER A 276 -1.43 8.54 7.22
CA SER A 276 -1.53 7.74 5.99
C SER A 276 -1.59 6.24 6.27
N MET A 277 -0.79 5.75 7.23
CA MET A 277 -0.81 4.35 7.68
C MET A 277 -2.17 3.94 8.26
N LEU A 278 -2.79 4.82 9.07
CA LEU A 278 -4.13 4.60 9.62
C LEU A 278 -5.20 4.54 8.53
N ILE A 279 -5.09 5.38 7.49
CA ILE A 279 -5.98 5.30 6.31
C ILE A 279 -5.77 3.98 5.57
N HIS A 280 -4.52 3.56 5.39
CA HIS A 280 -4.20 2.29 4.73
C HIS A 280 -4.84 1.09 5.45
N CYS A 281 -4.57 0.97 6.76
CA CYS A 281 -5.18 -0.06 7.61
C CYS A 281 -6.71 -0.03 7.53
N SER A 282 -7.29 1.16 7.69
CA SER A 282 -8.75 1.33 7.69
C SER A 282 -9.34 0.94 6.33
N PHE A 283 -8.68 1.26 5.23
CA PHE A 283 -9.19 0.88 3.91
C PHE A 283 -9.08 -0.62 3.65
N LEU A 284 -8.04 -1.29 4.15
CA LEU A 284 -7.93 -2.75 4.13
C LEU A 284 -9.07 -3.41 4.92
N ILE A 285 -9.34 -2.96 6.15
CA ILE A 285 -10.45 -3.49 6.96
C ILE A 285 -11.81 -3.18 6.31
N TYR A 286 -11.98 -2.02 5.68
CA TYR A 286 -13.18 -1.71 4.89
C TYR A 286 -13.36 -2.71 3.74
N ALA A 287 -12.30 -2.98 2.95
CA ALA A 287 -12.34 -3.95 1.87
C ALA A 287 -12.66 -5.37 2.41
N GLY A 288 -12.04 -5.78 3.52
CA GLY A 288 -12.34 -7.03 4.22
C GLY A 288 -13.79 -7.10 4.68
N THR A 289 -14.36 -6.00 5.18
CA THR A 289 -15.78 -5.92 5.56
C THR A 289 -16.69 -6.18 4.37
N LYS A 290 -16.38 -5.59 3.20
CA LYS A 290 -17.13 -5.85 1.96
C LYS A 290 -16.98 -7.28 1.47
N CYS A 291 -15.82 -7.91 1.63
CA CYS A 291 -15.64 -9.34 1.39
C CYS A 291 -16.51 -10.19 2.34
N MET A 292 -16.53 -9.88 3.63
CA MET A 292 -17.34 -10.63 4.61
C MET A 292 -18.85 -10.47 4.35
N SER A 293 -19.28 -9.27 3.94
CA SER A 293 -20.66 -8.98 3.55
C SER A 293 -21.14 -9.83 2.36
N TYR A 294 -20.24 -10.37 1.54
CA TYR A 294 -20.58 -11.36 0.50
C TYR A 294 -21.25 -12.60 1.09
N PHE A 295 -20.68 -13.13 2.18
CA PHE A 295 -21.12 -14.38 2.80
C PHE A 295 -22.33 -14.16 3.72
N THR A 296 -22.38 -13.02 4.40
CA THR A 296 -23.50 -12.68 5.29
C THR A 296 -24.69 -12.05 4.56
N LYS A 297 -24.59 -11.85 3.23
CA LYS A 297 -25.58 -11.14 2.39
C LYS A 297 -25.87 -9.74 2.95
N GLY A 298 -24.83 -9.04 3.40
CA GLY A 298 -24.92 -7.69 3.96
C GLY A 298 -25.52 -7.60 5.36
N LYS A 299 -25.80 -8.73 6.04
CA LYS A 299 -26.27 -8.71 7.42
C LYS A 299 -25.11 -8.57 8.39
N GLY A 300 -25.31 -7.78 9.44
CA GLY A 300 -24.37 -7.69 10.57
C GLY A 300 -23.15 -6.80 10.35
N GLU A 301 -23.19 -5.80 9.45
CA GLU A 301 -22.06 -4.89 9.21
C GLU A 301 -21.52 -4.26 10.50
N GLY A 302 -22.39 -3.94 11.48
CA GLY A 302 -22.00 -3.39 12.77
C GLY A 302 -21.16 -4.32 13.66
N ILE A 303 -21.19 -5.64 13.42
CA ILE A 303 -20.37 -6.64 14.16
C ILE A 303 -19.15 -7.05 13.34
N ILE A 304 -19.26 -7.05 12.01
CA ILE A 304 -18.18 -7.45 11.10
C ILE A 304 -16.96 -6.53 11.28
N VAL A 305 -17.17 -5.21 11.29
CA VAL A 305 -16.04 -4.26 11.41
C VAL A 305 -15.26 -4.47 12.72
N PRO A 306 -15.89 -4.44 13.92
CA PRO A 306 -15.19 -4.76 15.17
C PRO A 306 -14.47 -6.12 15.13
N SER A 307 -15.11 -7.15 14.58
CA SER A 307 -14.54 -8.50 14.54
C SER A 307 -13.27 -8.56 13.69
N LEU A 308 -13.28 -7.99 12.48
CA LEU A 308 -12.12 -7.98 11.60
C LEU A 308 -10.96 -7.15 12.17
N THR A 309 -11.28 -6.01 12.79
CA THR A 309 -10.27 -5.20 13.48
C THR A 309 -9.66 -5.96 14.66
N LEU A 310 -10.47 -6.63 15.48
CA LEU A 310 -9.99 -7.44 16.61
C LEU A 310 -9.12 -8.62 16.17
N VAL A 311 -9.50 -9.31 15.09
CA VAL A 311 -8.68 -10.40 14.53
C VAL A 311 -7.33 -9.86 14.04
N SER A 312 -7.33 -8.73 13.32
CA SER A 312 -6.10 -8.10 12.83
C SER A 312 -5.19 -7.66 13.99
N ALA A 313 -5.78 -7.05 15.02
CA ALA A 313 -5.09 -6.67 16.24
C ALA A 313 -4.55 -7.87 17.02
N GLY A 314 -5.29 -8.98 17.08
CA GLY A 314 -4.86 -10.22 17.72
C GLY A 314 -3.67 -10.88 17.03
N ILE A 315 -3.64 -10.87 15.69
CA ILE A 315 -2.47 -11.33 14.92
C ILE A 315 -1.27 -10.41 15.16
N ALA A 316 -1.48 -9.09 15.16
CA ALA A 316 -0.42 -8.14 15.48
C ALA A 316 0.11 -8.34 16.91
N PHE A 317 -0.77 -8.61 17.88
CA PHE A 317 -0.41 -8.93 19.25
C PHE A 317 0.47 -10.18 19.31
N TYR A 318 0.09 -11.26 18.63
CA TYR A 318 0.94 -12.45 18.50
C TYR A 318 2.34 -12.10 17.97
N TYR A 319 2.42 -11.28 16.93
CA TYR A 319 3.70 -10.85 16.36
C TYR A 319 4.53 -9.96 17.28
N ALA A 320 3.91 -9.16 18.14
CA ALA A 320 4.63 -8.36 19.13
C ALA A 320 5.41 -9.21 20.15
N TYR A 321 4.89 -10.38 20.53
CA TYR A 321 5.59 -11.33 21.41
C TYR A 321 6.53 -12.28 20.68
N HIS A 322 6.37 -12.40 19.36
CA HIS A 322 7.19 -13.29 18.51
C HIS A 322 7.86 -12.51 17.37
N LEU A 323 8.66 -11.50 17.74
CA LEU A 323 9.28 -10.58 16.78
C LEU A 323 10.17 -11.27 15.74
N SER A 324 10.88 -12.35 16.12
CA SER A 324 11.69 -13.13 15.17
C SER A 324 10.85 -13.81 14.10
N VAL A 325 9.67 -14.31 14.47
CA VAL A 325 8.69 -14.90 13.53
C VAL A 325 8.13 -13.80 12.62
N TYR A 326 7.79 -12.64 13.19
CA TYR A 326 7.35 -11.48 12.43
C TYR A 326 8.37 -11.09 11.36
N GLN A 327 9.62 -10.86 11.75
CA GLN A 327 10.69 -10.47 10.82
C GLN A 327 10.89 -11.52 9.73
N LYS A 328 10.90 -12.81 10.11
CA LYS A 328 11.01 -13.92 9.15
C LYS A 328 9.87 -13.92 8.14
N HIS A 329 8.63 -13.72 8.58
CA HIS A 329 7.47 -13.74 7.69
C HIS A 329 7.35 -12.47 6.85
N TYR A 330 7.56 -11.29 7.43
CA TYR A 330 7.43 -10.00 6.76
C TYR A 330 8.46 -9.86 5.62
N PHE A 331 9.72 -10.18 5.87
CA PHE A 331 10.79 -10.12 4.87
C PHE A 331 10.95 -11.41 4.04
N SER A 332 10.01 -12.35 4.14
CA SER A 332 10.05 -13.57 3.35
C SER A 332 9.68 -13.31 1.90
N PHE A 333 10.47 -13.83 0.97
CA PHE A 333 10.12 -13.81 -0.45
C PHE A 333 8.83 -14.60 -0.76
N ILE A 334 8.47 -15.58 0.07
CA ILE A 334 7.18 -16.31 -0.07
C ILE A 334 6.01 -15.35 0.12
N THR A 335 6.11 -14.42 1.08
CA THR A 335 5.09 -13.40 1.33
C THR A 335 4.92 -12.49 0.11
N VAL A 336 6.03 -12.06 -0.50
CA VAL A 336 6.03 -11.31 -1.76
C VAL A 336 5.27 -12.05 -2.86
N LEU A 337 5.54 -13.34 -3.06
CA LEU A 337 4.87 -14.15 -4.08
C LEU A 337 3.36 -14.31 -3.80
N VAL A 338 2.97 -14.49 -2.54
CA VAL A 338 1.56 -14.59 -2.13
C VAL A 338 0.84 -13.27 -2.40
N TRP A 339 1.45 -12.13 -2.08
CA TRP A 339 0.88 -10.80 -2.37
C TRP A 339 0.71 -10.57 -3.86
N ILE A 340 1.73 -10.87 -4.67
CA ILE A 340 1.64 -10.79 -6.13
C ILE A 340 0.47 -11.61 -6.66
N PHE A 341 0.30 -12.84 -6.18
CA PHE A 341 -0.80 -13.70 -6.64
C PHE A 341 -2.18 -13.06 -6.40
N ILE A 342 -2.34 -12.35 -5.29
CA ILE A 342 -3.57 -11.65 -4.92
C ILE A 342 -3.75 -10.37 -5.73
N GLU A 343 -2.67 -9.62 -5.95
CA GLU A 343 -2.68 -8.43 -6.81
C GLU A 343 -2.99 -8.74 -8.27
N LEU A 344 -2.76 -9.98 -8.72
CA LEU A 344 -3.14 -10.43 -10.07
C LEU A 344 -4.66 -10.66 -10.23
N ILE A 345 -5.48 -10.57 -9.17
CA ILE A 345 -6.93 -10.75 -9.26
C ILE A 345 -7.58 -9.87 -10.34
N PRO A 346 -7.38 -8.53 -10.40
CA PRO A 346 -7.98 -7.71 -11.44
C PRO A 346 -7.60 -8.16 -12.85
N LEU A 347 -6.35 -8.62 -13.04
CA LEU A 347 -5.87 -9.16 -14.31
C LEU A 347 -6.64 -10.42 -14.72
N TYR A 348 -6.81 -11.38 -13.81
CA TYR A 348 -7.61 -12.58 -14.08
C TYR A 348 -9.05 -12.25 -14.47
N TYR A 349 -9.70 -11.34 -13.73
CA TYR A 349 -11.05 -10.88 -14.04
C TYR A 349 -11.12 -10.17 -15.40
N GLY A 350 -10.15 -9.31 -15.69
CA GLY A 350 -10.08 -8.56 -16.93
C GLY A 350 -9.94 -9.45 -18.15
N ILE A 351 -9.06 -10.45 -18.09
CA ILE A 351 -8.87 -11.43 -19.18
C ILE A 351 -10.17 -12.21 -19.42
N VAL A 352 -10.79 -12.76 -18.37
CA VAL A 352 -12.03 -13.55 -18.52
C VAL A 352 -13.18 -12.69 -19.04
N ALA A 353 -13.31 -11.45 -18.56
CA ALA A 353 -14.33 -10.52 -19.06
C ALA A 353 -14.14 -10.20 -20.55
N MET A 354 -12.90 -9.94 -21.00
CA MET A 354 -12.60 -9.67 -22.41
C MET A 354 -12.92 -10.87 -23.31
N LEU A 355 -12.59 -12.09 -22.85
CA LEU A 355 -12.89 -13.33 -23.58
C LEU A 355 -14.42 -13.54 -23.71
N ARG A 356 -15.18 -13.26 -22.65
CA ARG A 356 -16.65 -13.39 -22.67
C ARG A 356 -17.35 -12.33 -23.53
N ILE A 357 -16.88 -11.09 -23.53
CA ILE A 357 -17.46 -10.01 -24.36
C ILE A 357 -17.34 -10.32 -25.86
N ARG A 358 -16.27 -10.98 -26.29
CA ARG A 358 -16.10 -11.43 -27.69
C ARG A 358 -17.13 -12.50 -28.09
N SER A 359 -17.60 -13.30 -27.13
CA SER A 359 -18.73 -14.20 -27.32
C SER A 359 -20.04 -13.41 -27.14
N LYS A 360 -20.48 -12.71 -28.21
CA LYS A 360 -21.66 -11.79 -28.33
C LYS A 360 -22.97 -12.15 -27.60
N LYS A 361 -23.11 -13.35 -27.04
CA LYS A 361 -24.34 -13.89 -26.43
C LYS A 361 -24.66 -13.37 -25.02
N TRP A 362 -23.70 -12.75 -24.32
CA TRP A 362 -23.82 -12.51 -22.88
C TRP A 362 -24.58 -11.25 -22.45
N TRP A 363 -24.58 -10.18 -23.26
CA TRP A 363 -25.22 -8.92 -22.88
C TRP A 363 -26.67 -8.78 -23.36
N SER A 364 -27.07 -9.60 -24.35
CA SER A 364 -28.42 -9.57 -24.94
C SER A 364 -29.44 -10.44 -24.20
N GLU A 365 -29.00 -11.39 -23.37
CA GLU A 365 -29.90 -12.26 -22.59
C GLU A 365 -30.23 -11.68 -21.19
N GLN A 366 -29.81 -10.44 -20.89
CA GLN A 366 -29.89 -9.86 -19.54
C GLN A 366 -30.41 -8.41 -19.48
N SER A 367 -30.90 -7.85 -20.60
CA SER A 367 -31.87 -6.75 -20.62
C SER A 367 -33.27 -7.32 -20.63
#